data_AF-Q2TTC8-F1
#
_entry.id   AF-Q2TTC8-F1
#
_cell.length_a   1.000
_cell.length_b   1.000
_cell.length_c   1.000
_cell.angle_alpha   90.00
_cell.angle_beta   90.00
_cell.angle_gamma   90.00
#
_symmetry.space_group_name_H-M   'P 1'
#
loop_
_entity.id
_entity.type
_entity.pdbx_description
1 polymer ?
#
loop_
_entity_poly.entity_id
_entity_poly.type
_entity_poly.pdbx_seq_one_letter_code
_entity_poly.pdbx_strand_id
1 'polypeptide(L)'
;DTVVEPYNTTLTLHHLVENADQCFTFDNEALYDICERDLKISSPSYGDLNHIAAAVMGGATCSLRFPGQLNGDLRKFTRNMVPFPRLHFLTMGFAPYNIRGSQQPASRALTLSELIRQQFNPKNMIITADSRHGRYLSSFCMFRGQMSCKAVKEELLDNVMSKTSPSFIEWIPSNIKASLCEIPPNCSQIAATFIGNSTSVQEVWKRVSGQFSALFRRKIYLNLYCGEGMDEMEFTEA
;
A
#
# COMPACT_ATOMS: atom_id res chain seq x y z
N ASP A 1 19.17 -0.86 12.07
CA ASP A 1 19.10 0.24 11.07
C ASP A 1 20.47 0.52 10.50
N THR A 2 20.57 0.43 9.18
CA THR A 2 21.77 0.78 8.45
C THR A 2 21.73 2.26 8.10
N VAL A 3 22.74 3.03 8.54
CA VAL A 3 22.74 4.50 8.46
C VAL A 3 22.72 5.03 7.01
N VAL A 4 23.04 4.18 6.03
CA VAL A 4 23.11 4.52 4.60
C VAL A 4 21.80 4.26 3.82
N GLU A 5 20.75 3.76 4.48
CA GLU A 5 19.43 3.52 3.87
C GLU A 5 18.88 4.67 3.02
N PRO A 6 19.00 5.95 3.43
CA PRO A 6 18.49 7.06 2.63
C PRO A 6 19.20 7.21 1.27
N TYR A 7 20.51 6.94 1.18
CA TYR A 7 21.24 6.97 -0.09
C TYR A 7 20.75 5.88 -1.04
N ASN A 8 20.72 4.64 -0.55
CA ASN A 8 20.26 3.48 -1.32
C ASN A 8 18.83 3.69 -1.82
N THR A 9 17.96 4.25 -0.97
CA THR A 9 16.56 4.50 -1.31
C THR A 9 16.45 5.59 -2.39
N THR A 10 17.13 6.74 -2.24
CA THR A 10 17.09 7.83 -3.24
C THR A 10 17.61 7.36 -4.60
N LEU A 11 18.76 6.71 -4.66
CA LEU A 11 19.34 6.19 -5.91
C LEU A 11 18.41 5.16 -6.57
N THR A 12 17.81 4.26 -5.78
CA THR A 12 16.86 3.27 -6.29
C THR A 12 15.58 3.95 -6.80
N LEU A 13 15.05 4.93 -6.07
CA LEU A 13 13.84 5.67 -6.48
C LEU A 13 14.04 6.37 -7.81
N HIS A 14 15.19 7.00 -8.05
CA HIS A 14 15.52 7.62 -9.33
C HIS A 14 15.34 6.63 -10.49
N HIS A 15 15.87 5.41 -10.37
CA HIS A 15 15.68 4.36 -11.38
C HIS A 15 14.23 3.84 -11.47
N LEU A 16 13.56 3.64 -10.34
CA LEU A 16 12.17 3.14 -10.31
C LEU A 16 11.20 4.12 -10.97
N VAL A 17 11.45 5.43 -10.88
CA VAL A 17 10.60 6.46 -11.48
C VAL A 17 10.56 6.33 -13.01
N GLU A 18 11.69 5.99 -13.63
CA GLU A 18 11.81 5.95 -15.10
C GLU A 18 11.61 4.55 -15.69
N ASN A 19 11.93 3.49 -14.93
CA ASN A 19 12.00 2.13 -15.48
C ASN A 19 10.90 1.17 -15.00
N ALA A 20 10.09 1.55 -14.01
CA ALA A 20 9.01 0.69 -13.52
C ALA A 20 7.63 1.17 -13.99
N ASP A 21 6.78 0.24 -14.43
CA ASP A 21 5.38 0.56 -14.79
C ASP A 21 4.50 0.83 -13.55
N GLN A 22 4.81 0.16 -12.43
CA GLN A 22 4.13 0.30 -11.14
C GLN A 22 5.01 -0.21 -10.00
N CYS A 23 4.94 0.47 -8.86
CA CYS A 23 5.67 0.13 -7.64
C CYS A 23 4.69 -0.03 -6.49
N PHE A 24 4.76 -1.16 -5.78
CA PHE A 24 4.01 -1.37 -4.55
C PHE A 24 4.88 -0.96 -3.36
N THR A 25 4.48 0.09 -2.65
CA THR A 25 5.30 0.65 -1.56
C THR A 25 5.03 -0.10 -0.26
N PHE A 26 6.09 -0.66 0.33
CA PHE A 26 6.11 -1.23 1.67
C PHE A 26 6.96 -0.37 2.59
N ASP A 27 6.39 0.04 3.72
CA ASP A 27 7.09 0.81 4.74
C ASP A 27 7.22 -0.06 5.99
N ASN A 28 8.46 -0.36 6.38
CA ASN A 28 8.71 -1.18 7.56
C ASN A 28 8.17 -0.51 8.83
N GLU A 29 8.26 0.82 8.93
CA GLU A 29 7.75 1.58 10.09
C GLU A 29 6.24 1.36 10.26
N ALA A 30 5.47 1.45 9.17
CA ALA A 30 4.04 1.19 9.19
C ALA A 30 3.70 -0.28 9.53
N LEU A 31 4.50 -1.23 9.05
CA LEU A 31 4.31 -2.65 9.40
C LEU A 31 4.59 -2.93 10.88
N TYR A 32 5.62 -2.30 11.46
CA TYR A 32 5.88 -2.34 12.90
C TYR A 32 4.70 -1.76 13.69
N ASP A 33 4.21 -0.58 13.30
CA ASP A 33 3.06 0.06 13.94
C ASP A 33 1.80 -0.81 13.91
N ILE A 34 1.52 -1.49 12.79
CA ILE A 34 0.37 -2.41 12.67
C ILE A 34 0.55 -3.61 13.62
N CYS A 35 1.75 -4.20 13.69
CA CYS A 35 2.04 -5.31 14.60
C CYS A 35 1.84 -4.91 16.07
N GLU A 36 2.35 -3.76 16.50
CA GLU A 36 2.21 -3.31 17.88
C GLU A 36 0.77 -2.89 18.21
N ARG A 37 0.16 -2.09 17.34
CA ARG A 37 -1.15 -1.48 17.58
C ARG A 37 -2.29 -2.48 17.43
N ASP A 38 -2.33 -3.24 16.34
CA ASP A 38 -3.47 -4.08 15.98
C ASP A 38 -3.27 -5.53 16.42
N LEU A 39 -2.06 -6.07 16.22
CA LEU A 39 -1.74 -7.45 16.60
C LEU A 39 -1.29 -7.59 18.07
N LYS A 40 -1.03 -6.47 18.76
CA LYS A 40 -0.59 -6.42 20.17
C LYS A 40 0.72 -7.18 20.42
N ILE A 41 1.61 -7.19 19.43
CA ILE A 41 2.93 -7.81 19.53
C ILE A 41 3.92 -6.75 20.01
N SER A 42 4.40 -6.85 21.26
CA SER A 42 5.27 -5.84 21.88
C SER A 42 6.69 -5.76 21.29
N SER A 43 7.12 -6.78 20.56
CA SER A 43 8.43 -6.79 19.89
C SER A 43 8.31 -7.56 18.58
N PRO A 44 7.80 -6.93 17.51
CA PRO A 44 7.57 -7.60 16.24
C PRO A 44 8.88 -8.11 15.63
N SER A 45 8.89 -9.37 15.22
CA SER A 45 9.98 -9.96 14.46
C SER A 45 9.78 -9.74 12.95
N TYR A 46 10.83 -9.89 12.14
CA TYR A 46 10.67 -9.90 10.68
C TYR A 46 9.69 -10.96 10.19
N GLY A 47 9.51 -12.07 10.93
CA GLY A 47 8.48 -13.07 10.63
C GLY A 47 7.07 -12.49 10.69
N ASP A 48 6.80 -11.61 11.66
CA ASP A 48 5.49 -10.97 11.85
C ASP A 48 5.23 -9.95 10.74
N LEU A 49 6.23 -9.12 10.42
CA LEU A 49 6.17 -8.15 9.31
C LEU A 49 5.95 -8.87 7.97
N ASN A 50 6.70 -9.93 7.71
CA ASN A 50 6.59 -10.73 6.49
C ASN A 50 5.23 -11.39 6.36
N HIS A 51 4.59 -11.75 7.48
CA HIS A 51 3.25 -12.32 7.44
C HIS A 51 2.22 -11.30 6.95
N ILE A 52 2.30 -10.05 7.41
CA ILE A 52 1.45 -8.95 6.92
C ILE A 52 1.74 -8.70 5.43
N ALA A 53 3.02 -8.56 5.07
CA ALA A 53 3.43 -8.30 3.70
C ALA A 53 2.92 -9.39 2.74
N ALA A 54 3.06 -10.67 3.13
CA ALA A 54 2.56 -11.80 2.36
C ALA A 54 1.03 -11.77 2.18
N ALA A 55 0.27 -11.37 3.21
CA ALA A 55 -1.18 -11.23 3.12
C ALA A 55 -1.59 -10.15 2.12
N VAL A 56 -0.93 -8.98 2.17
CA VAL A 56 -1.17 -7.85 1.25
C VAL A 56 -0.81 -8.23 -0.18
N MET A 57 0.37 -8.81 -0.41
CA MET A 57 0.82 -9.26 -1.74
C MET A 57 -0.10 -10.36 -2.31
N GLY A 58 -0.54 -11.29 -1.46
CA GLY A 58 -1.51 -12.30 -1.82
C GLY A 58 -2.84 -11.69 -2.27
N GLY A 59 -3.28 -10.62 -1.61
CA GLY A 59 -4.43 -9.84 -2.03
C GLY A 59 -4.23 -9.11 -3.36
N ALA A 60 -3.13 -8.36 -3.50
CA ALA A 60 -2.84 -7.56 -4.69
C ALA A 60 -2.74 -8.40 -5.97
N THR A 61 -2.21 -9.62 -5.87
CA THR A 61 -2.06 -10.54 -7.01
C THR A 61 -3.23 -11.50 -7.18
N CYS A 62 -4.29 -11.37 -6.38
CA CYS A 62 -5.40 -12.32 -6.36
C CYS A 62 -6.11 -12.45 -7.71
N SER A 63 -6.38 -11.35 -8.41
CA SER A 63 -7.02 -11.34 -9.73
C SER A 63 -6.19 -11.97 -10.85
N LEU A 64 -4.89 -12.15 -10.63
CA LEU A 64 -3.99 -12.79 -11.60
C LEU A 64 -3.92 -14.30 -11.39
N ARG A 65 -4.09 -14.75 -10.14
CA ARG A 65 -3.89 -16.14 -9.73
C ARG A 65 -5.18 -16.94 -9.69
N PHE A 66 -6.31 -16.30 -9.42
CA PHE A 66 -7.60 -16.95 -9.28
C PHE A 66 -8.60 -16.36 -10.27
N PRO A 67 -9.50 -17.19 -10.82
CA PRO A 67 -10.60 -16.69 -11.62
C PRO A 67 -11.51 -15.83 -10.72
N GLY A 68 -11.78 -14.60 -11.16
CA GLY A 68 -12.72 -13.69 -10.53
C GLY A 68 -13.68 -13.09 -11.55
N GLN A 69 -14.76 -12.46 -11.08
CA GLN A 69 -15.75 -11.86 -11.97
C GLN A 69 -15.22 -10.60 -12.69
N LEU A 70 -14.21 -9.95 -12.12
CA LEU A 70 -13.46 -8.85 -12.74
C LEU A 70 -11.99 -9.25 -12.90
N ASN A 71 -11.73 -10.04 -13.95
CA ASN A 71 -10.37 -10.38 -14.36
C ASN A 71 -9.71 -9.18 -15.08
N GLY A 72 -8.52 -8.84 -14.63
CA GLY A 72 -7.64 -7.88 -15.29
C GLY A 72 -6.24 -8.46 -15.34
N ASP A 73 -5.64 -8.46 -16.53
CA ASP A 73 -4.19 -8.64 -16.65
C ASP A 73 -3.46 -7.48 -15.96
N LEU A 74 -2.16 -7.66 -15.71
CA LEU A 74 -1.33 -6.61 -15.10
C LEU A 74 -1.40 -5.30 -15.91
N ARG A 75 -1.43 -5.38 -17.24
CA ARG A 75 -1.51 -4.21 -18.12
C ARG A 75 -2.81 -3.42 -17.91
N LYS A 76 -3.97 -4.08 -17.78
CA LYS A 76 -5.26 -3.42 -17.48
C LYS A 76 -5.27 -2.89 -16.06
N PHE A 77 -4.65 -3.58 -15.10
CA PHE A 77 -4.49 -3.08 -13.74
C PHE A 77 -3.69 -1.78 -13.72
N THR A 78 -2.50 -1.75 -14.33
CA THR A 78 -1.65 -0.56 -14.42
C THR A 78 -2.38 0.60 -15.11
N ARG A 79 -3.04 0.35 -16.25
CA ARG A 79 -3.83 1.39 -16.96
C ARG A 79 -4.95 2.00 -16.12
N ASN A 80 -5.55 1.23 -15.21
CA ASN A 80 -6.60 1.75 -14.33
C ASN A 80 -6.04 2.50 -13.11
N MET A 81 -4.84 2.12 -12.66
CA MET A 81 -4.25 2.63 -11.42
C MET A 81 -3.29 3.80 -11.63
N VAL A 82 -2.61 3.87 -12.77
CA VAL A 82 -1.53 4.82 -13.03
C VAL A 82 -1.98 5.80 -14.12
N PRO A 83 -2.58 6.95 -13.76
CA PRO A 83 -3.01 7.94 -14.74
C PRO A 83 -1.83 8.72 -15.34
N PHE A 84 -0.71 8.83 -14.61
CA PHE A 84 0.51 9.51 -15.05
C PHE A 84 1.72 8.59 -14.87
N PRO A 85 2.60 8.44 -15.88
CA PRO A 85 3.68 7.45 -15.85
C PRO A 85 4.59 7.49 -14.62
N ARG A 86 4.93 8.69 -14.12
CA ARG A 86 5.82 8.88 -12.94
C ARG A 86 5.08 8.80 -11.59
N LEU A 87 3.75 8.75 -11.60
CA LEU A 87 2.92 8.66 -10.39
C LEU A 87 2.39 7.24 -10.24
N HIS A 88 3.30 6.28 -10.16
CA HIS A 88 3.04 4.84 -10.17
C HIS A 88 3.42 4.14 -8.87
N PHE A 89 3.70 4.91 -7.81
CA PHE A 89 3.91 4.39 -6.45
C PHE A 89 2.57 4.21 -5.74
N LEU A 90 2.18 2.95 -5.59
CA LEU A 90 0.89 2.54 -5.05
C LEU A 90 1.02 2.23 -3.56
N THR A 91 0.10 2.83 -2.80
CA THR A 91 -0.08 2.57 -1.37
C THR A 91 -0.99 1.35 -1.23
N MET A 92 -0.76 0.52 -0.22
CA MET A 92 -1.60 -0.66 0.00
C MET A 92 -2.12 -0.70 1.42
N GLY A 93 -3.17 -1.48 1.62
CA GLY A 93 -3.73 -1.80 2.92
C GLY A 93 -4.42 -3.15 2.89
N PHE A 94 -4.59 -3.75 4.06
CA PHE A 94 -5.27 -5.02 4.21
C PHE A 94 -6.28 -4.94 5.35
N ALA A 95 -7.39 -5.64 5.20
CA ALA A 95 -8.39 -5.79 6.23
C ALA A 95 -9.03 -7.18 6.13
N PRO A 96 -9.32 -7.86 7.26
CA PRO A 96 -8.94 -7.48 8.63
C PRO A 96 -7.46 -7.82 8.94
N TYR A 97 -6.78 -7.04 9.77
CA TYR A 97 -5.52 -7.45 10.41
C TYR A 97 -5.80 -8.37 11.62
N ASN A 98 -6.53 -9.46 11.40
CA ASN A 98 -6.73 -10.50 12.42
C ASN A 98 -5.82 -11.67 12.08
N ILE A 99 -4.57 -11.56 12.49
CA ILE A 99 -3.52 -12.52 12.19
C ILE A 99 -3.05 -13.10 13.52
N ARG A 100 -3.35 -14.39 13.72
CA ARG A 100 -2.87 -15.30 14.78
C ARG A 100 -2.73 -14.69 16.18
N GLY A 101 -3.70 -14.99 17.05
CA GLY A 101 -3.55 -14.82 18.50
C GLY A 101 -4.09 -13.52 19.08
N SER A 102 -4.73 -12.66 18.28
CA SER A 102 -5.54 -11.58 18.85
C SER A 102 -6.67 -12.21 19.67
N GLN A 103 -6.73 -11.89 20.96
CA GLN A 103 -7.81 -12.26 21.89
C GLN A 103 -9.14 -11.57 21.52
N GLN A 104 -9.37 -11.25 20.26
CA GLN A 104 -10.72 -10.95 19.79
C GLN A 104 -11.44 -12.27 19.62
N PRO A 105 -12.62 -12.44 20.25
CA PRO A 105 -13.34 -13.69 20.18
C PRO A 105 -13.56 -14.03 18.71
N ALA A 106 -13.35 -15.28 18.35
CA ALA A 106 -13.60 -15.90 17.05
C ALA A 106 -15.10 -15.84 16.62
N SER A 107 -15.88 -14.88 17.13
CA SER A 107 -17.34 -14.87 17.17
C SER A 107 -18.00 -13.59 16.61
N ARG A 108 -17.26 -12.54 16.24
CA ARG A 108 -17.88 -11.42 15.49
C ARG A 108 -17.48 -11.53 14.02
N ALA A 109 -18.38 -12.08 13.21
CA ALA A 109 -18.25 -12.03 11.77
C ALA A 109 -18.14 -10.56 11.34
N LEU A 110 -17.02 -10.19 10.70
CA LEU A 110 -16.88 -8.87 10.09
C LEU A 110 -17.96 -8.71 9.04
N THR A 111 -18.67 -7.58 9.09
CA THR A 111 -19.63 -7.22 8.04
C THR A 111 -18.90 -6.61 6.85
N LEU A 112 -19.51 -6.70 5.65
CA LEU A 112 -18.98 -6.05 4.44
C LEU A 112 -18.78 -4.54 4.65
N SER A 113 -19.72 -3.88 5.34
CA SER A 113 -19.64 -2.46 5.69
C SER A 113 -18.43 -2.12 6.56
N GLU A 114 -18.15 -2.93 7.58
CA GLU A 114 -16.97 -2.77 8.44
C GLU A 114 -15.68 -3.00 7.65
N LEU A 115 -15.66 -4.00 6.78
CA LEU A 115 -14.52 -4.32 5.93
C LEU A 115 -14.17 -3.15 5.00
N ILE A 116 -15.16 -2.58 4.32
CA ILE A 116 -14.99 -1.41 3.45
C ILE A 116 -14.50 -0.20 4.25
N ARG A 117 -15.07 0.09 5.42
CA ARG A 117 -14.61 1.19 6.27
C ARG A 117 -13.16 1.02 6.71
N GLN A 118 -12.75 -0.21 7.01
CA GLN A 118 -11.37 -0.52 7.38
C GLN A 118 -10.39 -0.32 6.22
N GLN A 119 -10.78 -0.58 4.97
CA GLN A 119 -9.91 -0.37 3.82
C GLN A 119 -9.49 1.10 3.62
N PHE A 120 -10.37 2.05 3.94
CA PHE A 120 -10.11 3.49 3.81
C PHE A 120 -9.57 4.14 5.09
N ASN A 121 -9.35 3.36 6.14
CA ASN A 121 -8.74 3.88 7.36
C ASN A 121 -7.24 4.10 7.14
N PRO A 122 -6.71 5.33 7.33
CA PRO A 122 -5.28 5.61 7.16
C PRO A 122 -4.40 4.69 8.02
N LYS A 123 -4.89 4.29 9.19
CA LYS A 123 -4.18 3.39 10.11
C LYS A 123 -3.90 2.02 9.50
N ASN A 124 -4.74 1.57 8.56
CA ASN A 124 -4.63 0.25 7.96
C ASN A 124 -3.70 0.22 6.74
N MET A 125 -3.13 1.36 6.35
CA MET A 125 -2.19 1.44 5.25
C MET A 125 -0.81 0.93 5.68
N ILE A 126 -0.12 0.24 4.78
CA ILE A 126 1.25 -0.26 5.01
C ILE A 126 2.34 0.78 4.69
N ILE A 127 1.96 2.06 4.74
CA ILE A 127 2.86 3.20 4.55
C ILE A 127 2.68 4.21 5.67
N THR A 128 3.77 4.85 6.11
CA THR A 128 3.71 5.91 7.12
C THR A 128 3.39 7.23 6.43
N ALA A 129 2.14 7.36 5.96
CA ALA A 129 1.57 8.58 5.40
C ALA A 129 0.08 8.69 5.72
N ASP A 130 -0.39 9.91 6.01
CA ASP A 130 -1.81 10.14 6.24
C ASP A 130 -2.53 10.38 4.92
N SER A 131 -3.42 9.44 4.54
CA SER A 131 -4.20 9.57 3.30
C SER A 131 -5.11 10.81 3.28
N ARG A 132 -5.37 11.44 4.43
CA ARG A 132 -6.16 12.69 4.54
C ARG A 132 -5.39 13.93 4.12
N HIS A 133 -4.06 13.91 4.15
CA HIS A 133 -3.23 15.01 3.65
C HIS A 133 -3.05 14.99 2.12
N GLY A 134 -3.57 13.94 1.46
CA GLY A 134 -3.54 13.79 0.03
C GLY A 134 -4.94 13.59 -0.56
N ARG A 135 -4.95 13.31 -1.86
CA ARG A 135 -6.13 12.84 -2.60
C ARG A 135 -5.76 11.58 -3.37
N TYR A 136 -6.71 10.66 -3.45
CA TYR A 136 -6.62 9.47 -4.29
C TYR A 136 -6.87 9.84 -5.75
N LEU A 137 -5.92 9.52 -6.61
CA LEU A 137 -6.04 9.58 -8.06
C LEU A 137 -6.88 8.41 -8.57
N SER A 138 -6.60 7.22 -8.05
CA SER A 138 -7.27 5.96 -8.35
C SER A 138 -7.22 5.04 -7.14
N SER A 139 -8.16 4.12 -7.04
CA SER A 139 -8.15 3.07 -6.03
C SER A 139 -8.71 1.76 -6.56
N PHE A 140 -8.21 0.67 -6.01
CA PHE A 140 -8.63 -0.68 -6.31
C PHE A 140 -8.85 -1.46 -5.02
N CYS A 141 -10.05 -2.01 -4.85
CA CYS A 141 -10.41 -2.88 -3.75
C CYS A 141 -10.55 -4.32 -4.26
N MET A 142 -9.65 -5.19 -3.80
CA MET A 142 -9.77 -6.64 -4.02
C MET A 142 -10.50 -7.26 -2.82
N PHE A 143 -11.72 -7.74 -3.04
CA PHE A 143 -12.47 -8.50 -2.04
C PHE A 143 -12.27 -9.99 -2.23
N ARG A 144 -12.15 -10.73 -1.12
CA ARG A 144 -11.95 -12.17 -1.09
C ARG A 144 -12.93 -12.83 -0.13
N GLY A 145 -13.52 -13.95 -0.55
CA GLY A 145 -14.49 -14.73 0.22
C GLY A 145 -15.88 -14.73 -0.41
N GLN A 146 -16.79 -15.51 0.18
CA GLN A 146 -18.17 -15.66 -0.29
C GLN A 146 -18.98 -14.39 0.00
N MET A 147 -19.24 -13.58 -1.05
CA MET A 147 -20.04 -12.36 -0.94
C MET A 147 -20.76 -12.03 -2.25
N SER A 148 -21.85 -11.28 -2.14
CA SER A 148 -22.61 -10.84 -3.32
C SER A 148 -21.96 -9.64 -3.99
N CYS A 149 -21.64 -9.75 -5.28
CA CYS A 149 -21.16 -8.63 -6.09
C CYS A 149 -22.08 -7.41 -6.07
N LYS A 150 -23.40 -7.64 -5.98
CA LYS A 150 -24.38 -6.55 -5.88
C LYS A 150 -24.19 -5.78 -4.57
N ALA A 151 -24.09 -6.49 -3.45
CA ALA A 151 -23.87 -5.90 -2.14
C ALA A 151 -22.55 -5.12 -2.07
N VAL A 152 -21.46 -5.65 -2.65
CA VAL A 152 -20.16 -4.95 -2.71
C VAL A 152 -20.27 -3.64 -3.47
N LYS A 153 -20.95 -3.63 -4.61
CA LYS A 153 -21.12 -2.41 -5.41
C LYS A 153 -21.99 -1.39 -4.68
N GLU A 154 -23.14 -1.79 -4.16
CA GLU A 154 -24.05 -0.91 -3.42
C GLU A 154 -23.34 -0.31 -2.19
N GLU A 155 -22.70 -1.14 -1.37
CA GLU A 155 -22.05 -0.68 -0.14
C GLU A 155 -20.85 0.25 -0.40
N LEU A 156 -20.11 0.02 -1.49
CA LEU A 156 -18.98 0.86 -1.90
C LEU A 156 -19.45 2.21 -2.45
N LEU A 157 -20.52 2.23 -3.26
CA LEU A 157 -21.14 3.48 -3.71
C LEU A 157 -21.70 4.26 -2.52
N ASP A 158 -22.45 3.59 -1.64
CA ASP A 158 -23.17 4.22 -0.54
C ASP A 158 -22.24 4.73 0.57
N ASN A 159 -21.19 3.98 0.95
CA ASN A 159 -20.30 4.42 2.02
C ASN A 159 -19.10 5.24 1.55
N VAL A 160 -18.52 4.95 0.38
CA VAL A 160 -17.25 5.57 -0.04
C VAL A 160 -17.49 6.80 -0.90
N MET A 161 -18.38 6.72 -1.90
CA MET A 161 -18.59 7.87 -2.77
C MET A 161 -19.35 9.01 -2.08
N SER A 162 -20.25 8.72 -1.14
CA SER A 162 -20.99 9.76 -0.42
C SER A 162 -20.17 10.42 0.71
N LYS A 163 -19.35 9.65 1.45
CA LYS A 163 -18.64 10.12 2.65
C LYS A 163 -17.17 10.47 2.41
N THR A 164 -16.53 9.82 1.44
CA THR A 164 -15.09 9.95 1.15
C THR A 164 -14.83 10.77 -0.12
N SER A 165 -15.89 11.35 -0.71
CA SER A 165 -15.84 12.27 -1.86
C SER A 165 -14.67 13.28 -1.83
N PRO A 166 -14.39 14.01 -0.73
CA PRO A 166 -13.31 15.00 -0.72
C PRO A 166 -11.89 14.39 -0.78
N SER A 167 -11.73 13.11 -0.41
CA SER A 167 -10.44 12.41 -0.47
C SER A 167 -10.12 11.90 -1.87
N PHE A 168 -11.06 11.95 -2.81
CA PHE A 168 -10.86 11.56 -4.19
C PHE A 168 -10.79 12.79 -5.10
N ILE A 169 -10.08 12.68 -6.21
CA ILE A 169 -10.09 13.74 -7.22
C ILE A 169 -11.36 13.66 -8.08
N GLU A 170 -11.91 14.81 -8.43
CA GLU A 170 -13.19 14.91 -9.15
C GLU A 170 -13.04 14.74 -10.67
N TRP A 171 -11.86 15.07 -11.21
CA TRP A 171 -11.62 15.11 -12.66
C TRP A 171 -11.24 13.76 -13.29
N ILE A 172 -10.93 12.73 -12.49
CA ILE A 172 -10.87 11.34 -12.97
C ILE A 172 -12.20 10.66 -12.64
N PRO A 173 -13.09 10.44 -13.63
CA PRO A 173 -14.35 9.76 -13.40
C PRO A 173 -14.11 8.29 -13.05
N SER A 174 -14.95 7.72 -12.18
CA SER A 174 -14.90 6.29 -11.82
C SER A 174 -13.51 5.81 -11.37
N ASN A 175 -12.86 6.59 -10.50
CA ASN A 175 -11.53 6.32 -9.97
C ASN A 175 -11.46 5.16 -8.97
N ILE A 176 -12.59 4.68 -8.45
CA ILE A 176 -12.66 3.49 -7.59
C ILE A 176 -13.04 2.27 -8.42
N LYS A 177 -12.20 1.24 -8.36
CA LYS A 177 -12.43 -0.07 -8.98
C LYS A 177 -12.52 -1.13 -7.89
N ALA A 178 -13.36 -2.14 -8.10
CA ALA A 178 -13.47 -3.27 -7.20
C ALA A 178 -13.45 -4.58 -7.98
N SER A 179 -12.86 -5.61 -7.39
CA SER A 179 -12.90 -6.98 -7.91
C SER A 179 -13.22 -7.94 -6.77
N LEU A 180 -13.82 -9.08 -7.13
CA LEU A 180 -14.22 -10.13 -6.20
C LEU A 180 -13.59 -11.46 -6.60
N CYS A 181 -13.00 -12.12 -5.62
CA CYS A 181 -12.58 -13.51 -5.68
C CYS A 181 -13.33 -14.33 -4.61
N GLU A 182 -13.96 -15.42 -5.01
CA GLU A 182 -14.71 -16.29 -4.10
C GLU A 182 -13.81 -17.08 -3.14
N ILE A 183 -12.52 -17.22 -3.47
CA ILE A 183 -11.54 -17.98 -2.68
C ILE A 183 -10.97 -17.11 -1.55
N PRO A 184 -11.33 -17.40 -0.28
CA PRO A 184 -10.83 -16.64 0.87
C PRO A 184 -9.33 -16.87 1.11
N PRO A 185 -8.64 -15.95 1.80
CA PRO A 185 -7.29 -16.22 2.30
C PRO A 185 -7.32 -17.19 3.50
N ASN A 186 -6.18 -17.81 3.81
CA ASN A 186 -6.06 -18.75 4.93
C ASN A 186 -6.30 -18.11 6.31
N CYS A 187 -6.19 -16.78 6.42
CA CYS A 187 -6.31 -16.04 7.67
C CYS A 187 -7.74 -15.62 8.03
N SER A 188 -8.69 -15.60 7.08
CA SER A 188 -10.06 -15.11 7.32
C SER A 188 -11.04 -15.59 6.26
N GLN A 189 -12.31 -15.76 6.65
CA GLN A 189 -13.41 -16.12 5.73
C GLN A 189 -13.73 -15.02 4.72
N ILE A 190 -13.52 -13.77 5.11
CA ILE A 190 -13.60 -12.61 4.23
C ILE A 190 -12.37 -11.72 4.44
N ALA A 191 -11.84 -11.16 3.36
CA ALA A 191 -10.77 -10.19 3.43
C ALA A 191 -10.90 -9.18 2.29
N ALA A 192 -10.26 -8.03 2.47
CA ALA A 192 -10.18 -7.03 1.45
C ALA A 192 -8.78 -6.40 1.43
N THR A 193 -8.24 -6.25 0.24
CA THR A 193 -6.95 -5.60 0.00
C THR A 193 -7.20 -4.33 -0.76
N PHE A 194 -6.72 -3.23 -0.19
CA PHE A 194 -6.80 -1.91 -0.76
C PHE A 194 -5.50 -1.60 -1.48
N ILE A 195 -5.60 -1.02 -2.67
CA ILE A 195 -4.49 -0.46 -3.41
C ILE A 195 -4.91 0.94 -3.84
N GLY A 196 -4.18 1.96 -3.42
CA GLY A 196 -4.48 3.35 -3.72
C GLY A 196 -3.32 4.02 -4.43
N ASN A 197 -3.61 4.78 -5.49
CA ASN A 197 -2.68 5.78 -5.98
C ASN A 197 -3.03 7.11 -5.31
N SER A 198 -2.27 7.50 -4.29
CA SER A 198 -2.55 8.67 -3.46
C SER A 198 -1.41 9.66 -3.48
N THR A 199 -1.71 10.95 -3.55
CA THR A 199 -0.70 12.01 -3.42
C THR A 199 -0.09 12.09 -2.01
N SER A 200 -0.67 11.39 -1.02
CA SER A 200 -0.11 11.29 0.34
C SER A 200 1.24 10.55 0.37
N VAL A 201 1.55 9.71 -0.63
CA VAL A 201 2.85 9.01 -0.73
C VAL A 201 4.05 9.97 -0.72
N GLN A 202 3.84 11.23 -1.07
CA GLN A 202 4.86 12.28 -0.98
C GLN A 202 5.44 12.45 0.43
N GLU A 203 4.69 12.12 1.49
CA GLU A 203 5.18 12.23 2.87
C GLU A 203 6.34 11.26 3.14
N VAL A 204 6.24 10.04 2.59
CA VAL A 204 7.31 9.04 2.63
C VAL A 204 8.56 9.56 1.90
N TRP A 205 8.36 10.11 0.70
CA TRP A 205 9.47 10.63 -0.11
C TRP A 205 10.13 11.87 0.50
N LYS A 206 9.34 12.76 1.12
CA LYS A 206 9.87 13.92 1.87
C LYS A 206 10.71 13.47 3.07
N ARG A 207 10.31 12.40 3.76
CA ARG A 207 11.08 11.83 4.88
C ARG A 207 12.43 11.28 4.42
N VAL A 208 12.44 10.47 3.37
CA VAL A 208 13.68 9.92 2.76
C VAL A 208 14.58 11.05 2.28
N SER A 209 14.03 12.03 1.54
CA SER A 209 14.77 13.19 1.03
C SER A 209 15.39 14.02 2.15
N GLY A 210 14.69 14.21 3.28
CA GLY A 210 15.21 14.91 4.45
C GLY A 210 16.39 14.19 5.10
N GLN A 211 16.29 12.86 5.25
CA GLN A 211 17.37 12.02 5.78
C GLN A 211 18.58 11.98 4.84
N PHE A 212 18.35 11.81 3.54
CA PHE A 212 19.37 11.89 2.50
C PHE A 212 20.13 13.23 2.56
N SER A 213 19.39 14.34 2.57
CA SER A 213 19.97 15.70 2.62
C SER A 213 20.79 15.94 3.90
N ALA A 214 20.44 15.31 5.01
CA ALA A 214 21.20 15.41 6.25
C ALA A 214 22.55 14.68 6.17
N LEU A 215 22.59 13.52 5.51
CA LEU A 215 23.82 12.73 5.30
C LEU A 215 24.71 13.35 4.21
N PHE A 216 24.12 13.72 3.07
CA PHE A 216 24.83 14.19 1.88
C PHE A 216 25.53 15.52 2.13
N ARG A 217 24.88 16.47 2.80
CA ARG A 217 25.51 17.76 3.18
C ARG A 217 26.76 17.61 4.03
N ARG A 218 26.86 16.52 4.80
CA ARG A 218 28.01 16.22 5.65
C ARG A 218 28.97 15.22 5.00
N LYS A 219 28.70 14.79 3.76
CA LYS A 219 29.44 13.76 3.01
C LYS A 219 29.67 12.48 3.81
N ILE A 220 28.74 12.13 4.70
CA ILE A 220 28.87 10.93 5.55
C ILE A 220 28.64 9.70 4.68
N TYR A 221 29.53 8.70 4.78
CA TYR A 221 29.50 7.43 4.03
C TYR A 221 29.57 7.53 2.50
N LEU A 222 29.75 8.75 1.94
CA LEU A 222 29.81 8.96 0.50
C LEU A 222 31.00 8.26 -0.15
N ASN A 223 32.11 8.18 0.58
CA ASN A 223 33.32 7.48 0.16
C ASN A 223 33.10 5.98 -0.11
N LEU A 224 32.09 5.34 0.50
CA LEU A 224 31.77 3.94 0.24
C LEU A 224 31.24 3.75 -1.19
N TYR A 225 30.53 4.74 -1.73
CA TYR A 225 29.97 4.68 -3.08
C TYR A 225 30.97 5.18 -4.12
N CYS A 226 31.67 6.28 -3.83
CA CYS A 226 32.71 6.78 -4.72
C CYS A 226 33.90 5.83 -4.84
N GLY A 227 34.18 5.05 -3.80
CA GLY A 227 35.19 3.98 -3.84
C GLY A 227 34.86 2.86 -4.82
N GLU A 228 33.57 2.63 -5.08
CA GLU A 228 33.07 1.65 -6.07
C GLU A 228 32.86 2.26 -7.46
N GLY A 229 33.23 3.53 -7.66
CA GLY A 229 33.26 4.20 -8.96
C GLY A 229 32.10 5.16 -9.25
N MET A 230 31.20 5.41 -8.31
CA MET A 230 30.12 6.41 -8.47
C MET A 230 30.62 7.85 -8.32
N ASP A 231 30.13 8.76 -9.14
CA ASP A 231 30.42 10.19 -8.98
C ASP A 231 29.46 10.87 -7.98
N GLU A 232 29.92 11.91 -7.28
CA GLU A 232 29.07 12.72 -6.39
C GLU A 232 27.89 13.37 -7.15
N MET A 233 28.06 13.59 -8.46
CA MET A 233 27.02 14.13 -9.34
C MET A 233 25.82 13.19 -9.48
N GLU A 234 26.05 11.87 -9.47
CA GLU A 234 24.95 10.87 -9.54
C GLU A 234 24.00 10.99 -8.33
N PHE A 235 24.53 11.38 -7.17
CA PHE A 235 23.71 11.65 -5.98
C PHE A 235 22.91 12.93 -6.08
N THR A 236 23.37 13.89 -6.88
CA THR A 236 22.67 15.17 -7.08
C THR A 236 21.60 15.05 -8.17
N GLU A 237 21.82 14.17 -9.14
CA GLU A 237 20.84 13.82 -10.19
C GLU A 237 19.66 12.99 -9.64
N ALA A 238 19.94 12.13 -8.64
CA ALA A 238 18.96 11.31 -7.95
C ALA A 238 18.10 12.09 -6.95
#